data_AF-A0A534A8A3-F1
#
_entry.id   AF-A0A534A8A3-F1
#
_cell.length_a   1.000
_cell.length_b   1.000
_cell.length_c   1.000
_cell.angle_alpha   90.00
_cell.angle_beta   90.00
_cell.angle_gamma   90.00
#
_symmetry.space_group_name_H-M   'P 1'
#
loop_
_entity.id
_entity.type
_entity.pdbx_description
1 polymer ?
#
loop_
_entity_poly.entity_id
_entity_poly.type
_entity_poly.pdbx_seq_one_letter_code
_entity_poly.pdbx_strand_id
1 'polypeptide(L)'
;MIGVDDQAAPAAMPPRSDVPAPVSDPVSHLSAVYRDYPGLRALILRRVRDPELAADILQDAAVTTLEKLRRGEIAHPENLGGYLYRVALNHLRNHRHFNRVIFRARNRFRELLEQRGFWKADLLTLVAIGLILGHAGQASDTRNSATAPANPSIQGGVQ
;
A
#
# COMPACT_ATOMS: atom_id res chain seq x y z
N MET A 1 -51.82 -65.42 3.93
CA MET A 1 -51.08 -65.05 5.14
C MET A 1 -49.62 -64.80 4.73
N ILE A 2 -49.15 -63.56 4.91
CA ILE A 2 -47.74 -63.11 4.97
C ILE A 2 -46.93 -63.35 3.68
N GLY A 3 -46.56 -62.36 2.87
CA GLY A 3 -46.03 -61.04 3.23
C GLY A 3 -44.62 -60.97 2.63
N VAL A 4 -44.53 -60.38 1.45
CA VAL A 4 -43.36 -60.21 0.57
C VAL A 4 -42.19 -59.51 1.29
N ASP A 5 -40.99 -60.06 1.08
CA ASP A 5 -39.66 -59.44 1.04
C ASP A 5 -39.52 -57.98 1.51
N ASP A 6 -38.94 -57.76 2.70
CA ASP A 6 -38.37 -56.47 3.13
C ASP A 6 -36.85 -56.61 3.25
N GLN A 7 -36.17 -56.65 2.10
CA GLN A 7 -34.73 -56.43 2.04
C GLN A 7 -34.51 -54.91 1.95
N ALA A 8 -34.17 -54.31 3.08
CA ALA A 8 -33.85 -52.89 3.20
C ALA A 8 -32.69 -52.51 2.26
N ALA A 9 -33.02 -51.91 1.12
CA ALA A 9 -32.07 -51.19 0.29
C ALA A 9 -31.48 -50.02 1.11
N PRO A 10 -30.17 -49.74 1.03
CA PRO A 10 -29.63 -48.52 1.62
C PRO A 10 -30.29 -47.34 0.92
N ALA A 11 -31.09 -46.57 1.69
CA ALA A 11 -31.72 -45.35 1.24
C ALA A 11 -30.67 -44.48 0.54
N ALA A 12 -30.79 -44.37 -0.78
CA ALA A 12 -30.03 -43.43 -1.57
C ALA A 12 -30.28 -42.05 -0.97
N MET A 13 -29.23 -41.49 -0.37
CA MET A 13 -29.18 -40.09 0.03
C MET A 13 -29.72 -39.26 -1.14
N PRO A 14 -30.76 -38.42 -0.96
CA PRO A 14 -31.14 -37.49 -2.01
C PRO A 14 -29.89 -36.68 -2.37
N PRO A 15 -29.61 -36.39 -3.66
CA PRO A 15 -28.51 -35.52 -4.00
C PRO A 15 -28.73 -34.22 -3.22
N ARG A 16 -27.81 -33.89 -2.32
CA ARG A 16 -27.76 -32.59 -1.66
C ARG A 16 -27.47 -31.57 -2.75
N SER A 17 -28.51 -31.12 -3.43
CA SER A 17 -28.49 -30.08 -4.46
C SER A 17 -28.64 -28.68 -3.85
N ASP A 18 -28.18 -28.50 -2.61
CA ASP A 18 -28.20 -27.23 -1.89
C ASP A 18 -26.77 -26.67 -1.70
N VAL A 19 -25.85 -26.99 -2.62
CA VAL A 19 -24.73 -26.08 -2.85
C VAL A 19 -25.34 -24.93 -3.65
N PRO A 20 -25.44 -23.70 -3.09
CA PRO A 20 -25.88 -22.56 -3.86
C PRO A 20 -25.01 -22.52 -5.12
N ALA A 21 -25.63 -22.45 -6.30
CA ALA A 21 -24.91 -22.20 -7.55
C ALA A 21 -23.83 -21.16 -7.25
N PRO A 22 -22.56 -21.38 -7.62
CA PRO A 22 -21.48 -20.48 -7.23
C PRO A 22 -21.92 -19.10 -7.65
N VAL A 23 -22.23 -18.25 -6.67
CA VAL A 23 -22.39 -16.82 -6.86
C VAL A 23 -21.16 -16.47 -7.66
N SER A 24 -21.32 -16.15 -8.95
CA SER A 24 -20.21 -15.92 -9.88
C SER A 24 -19.15 -15.11 -9.18
N ASP A 25 -18.10 -15.78 -8.70
CA ASP A 25 -17.29 -15.20 -7.64
C ASP A 25 -16.60 -13.96 -8.22
N PRO A 26 -16.77 -12.77 -7.61
CA PRO A 26 -16.16 -11.54 -8.10
C PRO A 26 -14.67 -11.68 -8.37
N VAL A 27 -13.97 -12.50 -7.57
CA VAL A 27 -12.55 -12.80 -7.74
C VAL A 27 -12.32 -13.65 -8.99
N SER A 28 -13.14 -14.68 -9.21
CA SER A 28 -13.11 -15.52 -10.42
C SER A 28 -13.36 -14.73 -11.70
N HIS A 29 -14.33 -13.80 -11.71
CA HIS A 29 -14.60 -12.92 -12.85
C HIS A 29 -13.43 -11.97 -13.15
N LEU A 30 -12.87 -11.34 -12.12
CA LEU A 30 -11.71 -10.46 -12.28
C LEU A 30 -10.45 -11.24 -12.70
N SER A 31 -10.29 -12.47 -12.21
CA SER A 31 -9.16 -13.34 -12.55
C SER A 31 -9.23 -13.81 -14.01
N ALA A 32 -10.44 -14.09 -14.53
CA ALA A 32 -10.65 -14.38 -15.95
C ALA A 32 -10.26 -13.18 -16.82
N VAL A 33 -10.65 -11.97 -16.41
CA VAL A 33 -10.17 -10.72 -17.02
C VAL A 33 -8.65 -10.72 -17.00
N TYR A 34 -7.97 -10.81 -15.85
CA TYR A 34 -6.50 -10.79 -15.81
C TYR A 34 -5.80 -11.82 -16.73
N ARG A 35 -6.32 -13.05 -16.81
CA ARG A 35 -5.78 -14.11 -17.68
C ARG A 35 -5.92 -13.76 -19.16
N ASP A 36 -7.06 -13.21 -19.56
CA ASP A 36 -7.36 -12.87 -20.95
C ASP A 36 -6.94 -11.43 -21.31
N TYR A 37 -6.17 -10.76 -20.44
CA TYR A 37 -5.86 -9.32 -20.49
C TYR A 37 -4.44 -8.89 -20.91
N PRO A 38 -3.68 -9.62 -21.76
CA PRO A 38 -2.41 -9.09 -22.26
C PRO A 38 -2.60 -7.76 -23.02
N GLY A 39 -3.75 -7.57 -23.67
CA GLY A 39 -4.11 -6.34 -24.38
C GLY A 39 -4.32 -5.13 -23.48
N LEU A 40 -5.02 -5.26 -22.33
CA LEU A 40 -5.24 -4.13 -21.43
C LEU A 40 -3.93 -3.63 -20.82
N ARG A 41 -3.09 -4.57 -20.38
CA ARG A 41 -1.78 -4.22 -19.82
C ARG A 41 -0.94 -3.48 -20.85
N ALA A 42 -0.93 -3.93 -22.11
CA ALA A 42 -0.26 -3.23 -23.20
C ALA A 42 -0.83 -1.83 -23.46
N LEU A 43 -2.16 -1.67 -23.41
CA LEU A 43 -2.82 -0.37 -23.59
C LEU A 43 -2.45 0.64 -22.48
N ILE A 44 -2.41 0.19 -21.23
CA ILE A 44 -2.03 1.03 -20.09
C ILE A 44 -0.54 1.36 -20.14
N LEU A 45 0.33 0.38 -20.39
CA LEU A 45 1.77 0.60 -20.54
C LEU A 45 2.08 1.63 -21.63
N ARG A 46 1.40 1.56 -22.78
CA ARG A 46 1.55 2.52 -23.87
C ARG A 46 1.20 3.96 -23.45
N ARG A 47 0.30 4.12 -22.48
CA ARG A 47 -0.19 5.43 -22.02
C ARG A 47 0.60 6.00 -20.84
N VAL A 48 1.09 5.13 -19.95
CA VAL A 48 1.83 5.52 -18.74
C VAL A 48 3.33 5.70 -19.07
N ARG A 49 3.88 4.93 -20.02
CA ARG A 49 5.31 4.90 -20.43
C ARG A 49 6.30 4.54 -19.33
N ASP A 50 5.82 4.32 -18.11
CA ASP A 50 6.55 3.85 -16.95
C ASP A 50 5.90 2.52 -16.52
N PRO A 51 6.66 1.41 -16.55
CA PRO A 51 6.13 0.09 -16.24
C PRO A 51 5.78 -0.10 -14.76
N GLU A 52 6.48 0.56 -13.84
CA GLU A 52 6.21 0.45 -12.40
C GLU A 52 4.92 1.21 -12.05
N LEU A 53 4.82 2.46 -12.48
CA LEU A 53 3.61 3.26 -12.31
C LEU A 53 2.39 2.61 -12.98
N ALA A 54 2.59 1.92 -14.11
CA ALA A 54 1.51 1.18 -14.77
C ALA A 54 1.02 -0.01 -13.93
N ALA A 55 1.93 -0.70 -13.23
CA ALA A 55 1.60 -1.81 -12.36
C ALA A 55 0.80 -1.33 -11.14
N ASP A 56 1.25 -0.26 -10.48
CA ASP A 56 0.57 0.35 -9.34
C ASP A 56 -0.86 0.79 -9.70
N ILE A 57 -1.01 1.52 -10.82
CA ILE A 57 -2.32 1.99 -11.29
C ILE A 57 -3.25 0.81 -11.62
N LEU A 58 -2.72 -0.26 -12.21
CA LEU A 58 -3.50 -1.46 -12.51
C LEU A 58 -3.96 -2.16 -11.24
N GLN A 59 -3.09 -2.24 -10.23
CA GLN A 59 -3.41 -2.84 -8.94
C GLN A 59 -4.52 -2.04 -8.23
N ASP A 60 -4.38 -0.71 -8.12
CA ASP A 60 -5.40 0.15 -7.51
C ASP A 60 -6.74 0.07 -8.25
N ALA A 61 -6.69 0.00 -9.59
CA ALA A 61 -7.88 -0.12 -10.40
C ALA A 61 -8.57 -1.48 -10.19
N ALA A 62 -7.81 -2.55 -10.07
CA ALA A 62 -8.33 -3.89 -9.81
C ALA A 62 -8.98 -4.00 -8.43
N VAL A 63 -8.36 -3.45 -7.39
CA VAL A 63 -8.95 -3.39 -6.03
C VAL A 63 -10.26 -2.62 -6.07
N THR A 64 -10.27 -1.42 -6.65
CA THR A 64 -11.47 -0.59 -6.79
C THR A 64 -12.58 -1.33 -7.55
N THR A 65 -12.23 -2.02 -8.64
CA THR A 65 -13.18 -2.77 -9.47
C THR A 65 -13.75 -3.95 -8.69
N LEU A 66 -12.92 -4.68 -7.95
CA LEU A 66 -13.35 -5.82 -7.14
C LEU A 66 -14.28 -5.38 -6.00
N GLU A 67 -13.97 -4.28 -5.31
CA GLU A 67 -14.83 -3.73 -4.26
C GLU A 67 -16.21 -3.37 -4.81
N LYS A 68 -16.27 -2.69 -5.96
CA LYS A 68 -17.52 -2.32 -6.60
C LYS A 68 -18.30 -3.52 -7.14
N LEU A 69 -17.60 -4.54 -7.62
CA LEU A 69 -18.21 -5.79 -8.04
C LEU A 69 -18.84 -6.52 -6.84
N ARG A 70 -18.14 -6.58 -5.70
CA ARG A 70 -18.67 -7.17 -4.45
C ARG A 70 -19.90 -6.43 -3.93
N ARG A 71 -19.97 -5.11 -4.12
CA ARG A 71 -21.12 -4.29 -3.73
C ARG A 71 -22.27 -4.31 -4.75
N GLY A 72 -22.12 -4.98 -5.89
CA GLY A 72 -23.13 -5.00 -6.94
C GLY A 72 -23.31 -3.65 -7.66
N GLU A 73 -22.33 -2.75 -7.57
CA GLU A 73 -22.40 -1.39 -8.16
C GLU A 73 -22.00 -1.36 -9.65
N ILE A 74 -21.57 -2.50 -10.21
CA ILE A 74 -21.19 -2.61 -11.61
C ILE A 74 -22.40 -3.07 -12.42
N ALA A 75 -22.96 -2.15 -13.20
CA ALA A 75 -24.14 -2.40 -14.02
C ALA A 75 -23.95 -3.50 -15.09
N HIS A 76 -22.72 -3.65 -15.60
CA HIS A 76 -22.38 -4.59 -16.68
C HIS A 76 -21.13 -5.41 -16.33
N PRO A 77 -21.24 -6.44 -15.47
CA PRO A 77 -20.13 -7.31 -15.07
C PRO A 77 -19.49 -8.07 -16.25
N GLU A 78 -20.24 -8.29 -17.33
CA GLU A 78 -19.76 -8.88 -18.58
C GLU A 78 -18.69 -8.04 -19.29
N ASN A 79 -18.60 -6.73 -18.98
CA ASN A 79 -17.60 -5.81 -19.50
C ASN A 79 -16.69 -5.25 -18.39
N LEU A 80 -16.30 -6.10 -17.44
CA LEU A 80 -15.35 -5.76 -16.37
C LEU A 80 -14.03 -5.21 -16.92
N GLY A 81 -13.65 -5.69 -18.08
CA GLY A 81 -12.49 -5.26 -18.80
C GLY A 81 -12.43 -3.79 -19.18
N GLY A 82 -13.45 -3.31 -19.89
CA GLY A 82 -13.61 -1.90 -20.22
C GLY A 82 -13.84 -1.04 -18.97
N TYR A 83 -14.51 -1.60 -17.96
CA TYR A 83 -14.68 -0.95 -16.66
C TYR A 83 -13.33 -0.70 -15.98
N LEU A 84 -12.51 -1.74 -15.83
CA LEU A 84 -11.17 -1.71 -15.23
C LEU A 84 -10.27 -0.70 -15.96
N TYR A 85 -10.31 -0.67 -17.30
CA TYR A 85 -9.59 0.32 -18.09
C TYR A 85 -9.95 1.76 -17.72
N ARG A 86 -11.26 2.06 -17.59
CA ARG A 86 -11.71 3.41 -17.21
C ARG A 86 -11.27 3.78 -15.81
N VAL A 87 -11.33 2.84 -14.86
CA VAL A 87 -10.86 3.06 -13.49
C VAL A 87 -9.36 3.35 -13.47
N ALA A 88 -8.57 2.56 -14.21
CA ALA A 88 -7.13 2.80 -14.35
C ALA A 88 -6.82 4.19 -14.95
N LEU A 89 -7.56 4.62 -15.97
CA LEU A 89 -7.42 5.98 -16.52
C LEU A 89 -7.80 7.07 -15.52
N ASN A 90 -8.78 6.81 -14.64
CA ASN A 90 -9.16 7.74 -13.58
C ASN A 90 -8.03 7.92 -12.57
N HIS A 91 -7.45 6.82 -12.09
CA HIS A 91 -6.29 6.84 -11.19
C HIS A 91 -5.09 7.54 -11.81
N LEU A 92 -4.81 7.29 -13.10
CA LEU A 92 -3.75 7.98 -13.84
C LEU A 92 -3.96 9.50 -13.89
N ARG A 93 -5.19 9.95 -14.13
CA ARG A 93 -5.53 11.39 -14.14
C ARG A 93 -5.33 11.99 -12.75
N ASN A 94 -5.77 11.28 -11.71
CA ASN A 94 -5.64 11.72 -10.33
C ASN A 94 -4.16 11.87 -9.92
N HIS A 95 -3.33 10.86 -10.23
CA HIS A 95 -1.90 10.89 -9.97
C HIS A 95 -1.21 12.10 -10.63
N ARG A 96 -1.53 12.39 -11.91
CA ARG A 96 -1.01 13.56 -12.62
C ARG A 96 -1.51 14.88 -12.04
N HIS A 97 -2.78 14.93 -11.63
CA HIS A 97 -3.38 16.12 -11.05
C HIS A 97 -2.75 16.46 -9.70
N PHE A 98 -2.58 15.46 -8.83
CA PHE A 98 -1.95 15.61 -7.51
C PHE A 98 -0.51 16.15 -7.64
N ASN A 99 0.32 15.52 -8.49
CA ASN A 99 1.68 15.99 -8.74
C ASN A 99 1.72 17.45 -9.24
N ARG A 100 0.76 17.83 -10.09
CA ARG A 100 0.64 19.20 -10.57
C ARG A 100 0.22 20.17 -9.47
N VAL A 101 -0.71 19.79 -8.59
CA VAL A 101 -1.16 20.61 -7.46
C VAL A 101 -0.04 20.78 -6.45
N ILE A 102 0.67 19.72 -6.07
CA ILE A 102 1.83 19.81 -5.17
C ILE A 102 2.91 20.71 -5.75
N PHE A 103 3.23 20.53 -7.04
CA PHE A 103 4.20 21.39 -7.71
C PHE A 103 3.76 22.86 -7.71
N ARG A 104 2.49 23.14 -8.01
CA ARG A 104 1.92 24.49 -8.00
C ARG A 104 1.90 25.10 -6.60
N ALA A 105 1.50 24.32 -5.59
CA ALA A 105 1.46 24.74 -4.20
C ALA A 105 2.87 25.07 -3.70
N ARG A 106 3.86 24.21 -4.00
CA ARG A 106 5.27 24.47 -3.68
C ARG A 106 5.78 25.74 -4.35
N ASN A 107 5.47 25.95 -5.63
CA ASN A 107 5.91 27.14 -6.35
C ASN A 107 5.25 28.41 -5.80
N ARG A 108 3.94 28.39 -5.50
CA ARG A 108 3.28 29.51 -4.82
C ARG A 108 3.84 29.77 -3.43
N PHE A 109 4.08 28.73 -2.66
CA PHE A 109 4.68 28.88 -1.32
C PHE A 109 6.06 29.51 -1.42
N ARG A 110 6.87 29.09 -2.39
CA ARG A 110 8.16 29.68 -2.67
C ARG A 110 8.04 31.16 -3.08
N GLU A 111 7.11 31.51 -3.96
CA GLU A 111 6.84 32.91 -4.33
C GLU A 111 6.47 33.76 -3.10
N LEU A 112 5.64 33.24 -2.19
CA LEU A 112 5.29 33.92 -0.94
C LEU A 112 6.50 34.12 -0.01
N LEU A 113 7.40 33.15 0.06
CA LEU A 113 8.65 33.28 0.84
C LEU A 113 9.59 34.31 0.21
N GLU A 114 9.75 34.29 -1.12
CA GLU A 114 10.58 35.24 -1.84
C GLU A 114 10.02 36.68 -1.71
N GLN A 115 8.69 36.87 -1.77
CA GLN A 115 8.05 38.17 -1.53
C GLN A 115 8.22 38.69 -0.11
N ARG A 116 8.29 37.81 0.90
CA ARG A 116 8.56 38.19 2.29
C ARG A 116 10.06 38.34 2.61
N GLY A 117 10.95 38.22 1.62
CA GLY A 117 12.39 38.43 1.79
C GLY A 117 13.16 37.20 2.26
N PHE A 118 12.53 36.03 2.38
CA PHE A 118 13.17 34.79 2.81
C PHE A 118 13.88 34.14 1.60
N TRP A 119 15.15 34.50 1.38
CA TRP A 119 15.97 33.91 0.32
C TRP A 119 16.54 32.56 0.73
N LYS A 120 16.95 31.71 -0.23
CA LYS A 120 17.63 30.43 0.06
C LYS A 120 18.85 30.59 0.97
N ALA A 121 19.49 31.76 0.94
CA ALA A 121 20.59 32.11 1.83
C ALA A 121 20.16 32.17 3.30
N ASP A 122 18.93 32.60 3.60
CA ASP A 122 18.42 32.73 4.97
C ASP A 122 18.24 31.35 5.64
N LEU A 123 17.89 30.33 4.85
CA LEU A 123 17.85 28.95 5.31
C LEU A 123 19.25 28.41 5.65
N LEU A 124 20.27 28.77 4.84
CA LEU A 124 21.67 28.44 5.12
C LEU A 124 22.16 29.13 6.40
N THR A 125 21.74 30.38 6.62
CA THR A 125 22.04 31.12 7.85
C THR A 125 21.42 30.44 9.07
N LEU A 126 20.16 30.01 9.00
CA LEU A 126 19.50 29.30 10.11
C LEU A 126 20.15 27.94 10.42
N VAL A 127 20.52 27.17 9.40
CA VAL A 127 21.24 25.90 9.57
C VAL A 127 22.63 26.13 10.19
N ALA A 128 23.35 27.16 9.73
CA ALA A 128 24.64 27.54 10.30
C ALA A 128 24.52 27.98 11.77
N ILE A 129 23.52 28.80 12.12
CA ILE A 129 23.24 29.20 13.50
C ILE A 129 22.92 27.97 14.36
N GLY A 130 22.10 27.04 13.86
CA GLY A 130 21.79 25.80 14.57
C GLY A 130 23.00 24.89 14.81
N LEU A 131 23.89 24.79 13.82
CA LEU A 131 25.17 24.06 13.95
C LEU A 131 26.11 24.73 14.98
N ILE A 132 26.16 26.06 15.00
CA ILE A 132 26.97 26.83 15.96
C ILE A 132 26.41 26.67 17.39
N LEU A 133 25.08 26.76 17.57
CA LEU A 133 24.44 26.55 18.88
C LEU A 133 24.54 25.09 19.34
N GLY A 134 24.46 24.13 18.41
CA GLY A 134 24.60 22.70 18.71
C GLY A 134 25.98 22.32 19.27
N HIS A 135 27.03 23.07 18.93
CA HIS A 135 28.37 22.84 19.47
C HIS A 135 28.56 23.37 20.91
N ALA A 136 27.73 24.29 21.39
CA ALA A 136 27.84 24.85 22.74
C ALA A 136 27.32 23.91 23.84
N GLY A 137 26.59 22.84 23.48
CA GLY A 137 25.99 21.89 24.42
C GLY A 137 26.88 20.73 24.87
N GLN A 138 28.11 20.60 24.35
CA GLN A 138 28.95 19.41 24.55
C GLN A 138 30.01 19.54 25.67
N ALA A 139 30.01 20.64 26.43
CA ALA A 139 31.05 20.94 27.42
C ALA A 139 30.73 20.57 28.89
N SER A 140 29.63 19.87 29.16
CA SER A 140 29.18 19.63 30.56
C SER A 140 29.41 18.23 31.11
N ASP A 141 29.95 17.29 30.33
CA ASP A 141 29.93 15.85 30.67
C ASP A 141 31.32 15.23 30.88
N THR A 142 32.14 15.82 31.75
CA THR A 142 33.45 15.23 32.15
C THR A 142 33.70 15.18 33.67
N ARG A 143 32.69 15.41 34.53
CA ARG A 143 32.91 15.45 35.99
C ARG A 143 32.57 14.19 36.80
N ASN A 144 32.05 13.12 36.20
CA ASN A 144 31.60 11.92 36.94
C ASN A 144 32.40 10.63 36.70
N SER A 145 33.70 10.72 36.38
CA SER A 145 34.55 9.53 36.14
C SER A 145 35.58 9.24 37.24
N ALA A 146 35.43 9.81 38.44
CA ALA A 146 36.41 9.62 39.52
C ALA A 146 35.75 9.31 40.87
N THR A 147 35.23 8.10 41.04
CA THR A 147 35.28 7.34 42.31
C THR A 147 34.66 5.95 42.12
N ALA A 148 35.44 5.01 41.59
CA ALA A 148 35.20 3.59 41.83
C ALA A 148 35.92 3.21 43.14
N PRO A 149 35.25 2.63 44.15
CA PRO A 149 35.96 2.15 45.33
C PRO A 149 36.84 0.96 44.96
N ALA A 150 38.12 1.07 45.34
CA ALA A 150 39.10 0.01 45.24
C ALA A 150 38.60 -1.24 45.98
N ASN A 151 38.51 -2.36 45.25
CA ASN A 151 38.35 -3.68 45.82
C ASN A 151 39.75 -4.29 46.02
N PRO A 152 40.23 -4.51 47.26
CA PRO A 152 41.50 -5.20 47.44
C PRO A 152 41.31 -6.70 47.18
N SER A 153 41.78 -7.12 46.01
CA SER A 153 41.97 -8.51 45.64
C SER A 153 42.79 -9.24 46.68
N ILE A 154 42.22 -10.34 47.18
CA ILE A 154 42.87 -11.38 47.97
C ILE A 154 44.09 -11.93 47.19
N GLN A 155 45.28 -11.74 47.76
CA GLN A 155 46.53 -12.48 47.57
C GLN A 155 47.26 -12.33 48.91
N GLY A 156 47.75 -13.32 49.65
CA GLY A 156 48.03 -14.73 49.43
C GLY A 156 49.19 -15.06 50.39
N GLY A 157 49.23 -16.27 50.97
CA GLY A 157 50.46 -16.86 51.53
C GLY A 157 50.35 -17.39 52.96
N VAL A 158 50.13 -18.70 53.16
CA VAL A 158 51.05 -19.83 53.46
C VAL A 158 51.64 -19.87 54.88
N GLN A 159 51.43 -21.03 55.52
CA GLN A 159 52.09 -21.67 56.69
C GLN A 159 51.72 -21.18 58.09
#